data_AF-A0A969XU86-F1
#
_entry.id   AF-A0A969XU86-F1
#
_cell.length_a   1.000
_cell.length_b   1.000
_cell.length_c   1.000
_cell.angle_alpha   90.00
_cell.angle_beta   90.00
_cell.angle_gamma   90.00
#
_symmetry.space_group_name_H-M   'P 1'
#
loop_
_entity.id
_entity.type
_entity.pdbx_description
1 polymer ?
#
loop_
_entity_poly.entity_id
_entity_poly.type
_entity_poly.pdbx_seq_one_letter_code
_entity_poly.pdbx_strand_id
1 'polypeptide(L)'
;MWNSVLMLTLLAVAFSMPACRKAGRGTGDGYPVLTSPSGTWRALRATGRRPGDTRDVWAIGILDDDGNLVFEDQTDFVALLNIHLGWDDGDRLWLYNSDDGRLYYYARGHQGWKRTAYDKAMAEGPDPLAPPVGFLPEHARKHWTGDSR
;
A
#
# COMPACT_ATOMS: atom_id res chain seq x y z
N MET A 1 39.29 9.33 -37.31
CA MET A 1 37.99 8.72 -37.68
C MET A 1 37.90 7.41 -36.90
N TRP A 2 37.54 7.44 -35.62
CA TRP A 2 36.18 7.17 -35.10
C TRP A 2 35.49 6.00 -35.80
N ASN A 3 35.46 4.83 -35.15
CA ASN A 3 34.20 4.14 -34.90
C ASN A 3 34.34 3.15 -33.74
N SER A 4 33.78 3.58 -32.61
CA SER A 4 33.48 2.79 -31.43
C SER A 4 32.33 1.84 -31.72
N VAL A 5 32.41 0.58 -31.29
CA VAL A 5 31.24 -0.22 -30.95
C VAL A 5 31.56 -0.98 -29.67
N LEU A 6 31.30 -0.33 -28.52
CA LEU A 6 31.15 -1.03 -27.25
C LEU A 6 29.73 -1.62 -27.22
N MET A 7 29.64 -2.93 -27.39
CA MET A 7 28.42 -3.67 -27.19
C MET A 7 28.25 -3.90 -25.69
N LEU A 8 27.46 -3.05 -25.03
CA LEU A 8 27.08 -3.25 -23.63
C LEU A 8 25.99 -4.32 -23.58
N THR A 9 26.37 -5.54 -23.20
CA THR A 9 25.42 -6.60 -22.88
C THR A 9 24.77 -6.27 -21.55
N LEU A 10 23.54 -5.77 -21.58
CA LEU A 10 22.69 -5.65 -20.39
C LEU A 10 22.35 -7.06 -19.92
N LEU A 11 23.02 -7.51 -18.86
CA LEU A 11 22.63 -8.70 -18.10
C LEU A 11 21.29 -8.37 -17.42
N ALA A 12 20.18 -8.84 -17.98
CA ALA A 12 18.91 -8.86 -17.28
C ALA A 12 19.03 -9.85 -16.12
N VAL A 13 19.28 -9.34 -14.91
CA VAL A 13 19.14 -10.14 -13.69
C VAL A 13 17.64 -10.38 -13.52
N ALA A 14 17.17 -11.52 -14.01
CA ALA A 14 15.84 -12.01 -13.72
C ALA A 14 15.79 -12.34 -12.23
N PHE A 15 15.34 -11.39 -11.42
CA PHE A 15 14.90 -11.69 -10.06
C PHE A 15 13.70 -12.62 -10.17
N SER A 16 13.96 -13.91 -9.95
CA SER A 16 12.92 -14.90 -9.68
C SER A 16 12.31 -14.55 -8.33
N MET A 17 11.40 -13.58 -8.32
CA MET A 17 10.54 -13.33 -7.16
C MET A 17 9.71 -14.60 -6.90
N PRO A 18 9.53 -15.02 -5.64
CA PRO A 18 8.56 -16.06 -5.34
C PRO A 18 7.23 -15.61 -5.95
N ALA A 19 6.73 -16.44 -6.86
CA ALA A 19 5.51 -16.17 -7.58
C ALA A 19 4.41 -15.83 -6.58
N CYS A 20 3.96 -14.57 -6.59
CA CYS A 20 2.60 -14.26 -6.24
C CYS A 20 1.79 -15.24 -7.10
N ARG A 21 1.16 -16.24 -6.46
CA ARG A 21 0.27 -17.17 -7.15
C ARG A 21 -0.69 -16.29 -7.90
N LYS A 22 -0.53 -16.27 -9.23
CA LYS A 22 -1.40 -15.68 -10.24
C LYS A 22 -2.71 -15.29 -9.59
N ALA A 23 -2.89 -14.00 -9.29
CA ALA A 23 -4.10 -13.48 -8.71
C ALA A 23 -5.25 -14.12 -9.47
N GLY A 24 -5.93 -15.04 -8.79
CA GLY A 24 -7.02 -15.80 -9.39
C GLY A 24 -7.98 -14.78 -9.96
N ARG A 25 -8.41 -15.03 -11.18
CA ARG A 25 -9.50 -14.30 -11.81
C ARG A 25 -10.71 -14.42 -10.86
N GLY A 26 -10.91 -13.42 -10.01
CA GLY A 26 -12.04 -13.31 -9.07
C GLY A 26 -11.86 -14.03 -7.72
N THR A 27 -12.07 -13.24 -6.65
CA THR A 27 -12.61 -13.59 -5.33
C THR A 27 -11.75 -14.30 -4.27
N GLY A 28 -11.89 -13.78 -3.04
CA GLY A 28 -11.28 -14.21 -1.77
C GLY A 28 -10.54 -13.01 -1.20
N ASP A 29 -11.20 -12.03 -0.56
CA ASP A 29 -11.69 -12.15 0.82
C ASP A 29 -12.98 -11.35 1.10
N GLY A 30 -13.70 -10.92 0.06
CA GLY A 30 -14.97 -10.17 0.20
C GLY A 30 -14.81 -8.66 0.46
N TYR A 31 -13.59 -8.13 0.48
CA TYR A 31 -13.37 -6.69 0.60
C TYR A 31 -13.47 -5.96 -0.75
N PRO A 32 -14.07 -4.76 -0.80
CA PRO A 32 -14.17 -4.00 -2.03
C PRO A 32 -12.80 -3.49 -2.48
N VAL A 33 -12.58 -3.50 -3.79
CA VAL A 33 -11.47 -2.78 -4.42
C VAL A 33 -11.75 -1.28 -4.30
N LEU A 34 -10.77 -0.52 -3.80
CA LEU A 34 -10.90 0.93 -3.63
C LEU A 34 -10.26 1.64 -4.81
N THR A 35 -11.01 2.48 -5.51
CA THR A 35 -10.48 3.29 -6.61
C THR A 35 -10.03 4.65 -6.08
N SER A 36 -8.87 5.12 -6.53
CA SER A 36 -8.35 6.43 -6.14
C SER A 36 -9.18 7.57 -6.75
N PRO A 37 -9.14 8.80 -6.19
CA PRO A 37 -9.91 9.91 -6.72
C PRO A 37 -9.65 10.24 -8.19
N SER A 38 -8.42 10.07 -8.68
CA SER A 38 -8.13 10.27 -10.10
C SER A 38 -8.68 9.16 -11.01
N GLY A 39 -9.06 8.01 -10.46
CA GLY A 39 -9.43 6.81 -11.20
C GLY A 39 -8.25 6.00 -11.74
N THR A 40 -7.01 6.49 -11.56
CA THR A 40 -5.80 5.85 -12.11
C THR A 40 -5.39 4.62 -11.33
N TRP A 41 -5.64 4.59 -10.02
CA TRP A 41 -5.15 3.54 -9.13
C TRP A 41 -6.28 2.79 -8.47
N ARG A 42 -6.05 1.51 -8.25
CA ARG A 42 -6.94 0.67 -7.45
C ARG A 42 -6.15 -0.02 -6.35
N ALA A 43 -6.67 0.02 -5.13
CA ALA A 43 -6.12 -0.68 -3.99
C ALA A 43 -6.93 -1.92 -3.69
N LEU A 44 -6.22 -3.00 -3.40
CA LEU A 44 -6.78 -4.23 -2.88
C LEU A 44 -6.05 -4.64 -1.60
N ARG A 45 -6.74 -5.41 -0.78
CA ARG A 45 -6.14 -6.14 0.32
C ARG A 45 -6.46 -7.61 0.17
N ALA A 46 -5.52 -8.44 0.59
CA ALA A 46 -5.70 -9.88 0.68
C ALA A 46 -5.15 -10.38 2.02
N THR A 47 -5.77 -11.42 2.57
CA THR A 47 -5.17 -12.24 3.62
C THR A 47 -4.34 -13.34 3.00
N GLY A 48 -3.23 -13.67 3.63
CA GLY A 48 -2.41 -14.79 3.23
C GLY A 48 -1.70 -15.38 4.43
N ARG A 49 -1.03 -16.52 4.20
CA ARG A 49 -0.16 -17.15 5.19
C ARG A 49 1.24 -17.24 4.63
N ARG A 50 2.23 -16.80 5.42
CA ARG A 50 3.63 -16.97 5.03
C ARG A 50 4.08 -18.41 5.24
N PRO A 51 4.97 -18.95 4.37
CA PRO A 51 5.59 -20.24 4.60
C PRO A 51 6.33 -20.25 5.93
N GLY A 52 5.95 -21.15 6.85
CA GLY A 52 6.58 -21.27 8.16
C GLY A 52 6.03 -20.34 9.25
N ASP A 53 5.04 -19.48 8.96
CA ASP A 53 4.27 -18.78 10.00
C ASP A 53 2.87 -19.41 10.14
N THR A 54 2.37 -19.45 11.36
CA THR A 54 1.02 -19.93 11.68
C THR A 54 -0.03 -18.83 11.63
N ARG A 55 0.40 -17.56 11.65
CA ARG A 55 -0.46 -16.39 11.63
C ARG A 55 -0.78 -15.98 10.20
N ASP A 56 -2.00 -15.51 10.02
CA ASP A 56 -2.40 -14.85 8.78
C ASP A 56 -1.86 -13.41 8.78
N VAL A 57 -1.56 -12.91 7.59
CA VAL A 57 -1.04 -11.56 7.36
C VAL A 57 -1.86 -10.86 6.29
N TRP A 58 -1.99 -9.54 6.41
CA TRP A 58 -2.51 -8.70 5.35
C TRP A 58 -1.43 -8.37 4.32
N ALA A 59 -1.75 -8.56 3.05
CA ALA A 59 -0.99 -8.08 1.91
C ALA A 59 -1.75 -6.92 1.25
N ILE A 60 -1.04 -5.86 0.89
CA ILE A 60 -1.61 -4.67 0.24
C ILE A 60 -1.11 -4.61 -1.19
N GLY A 61 -2.05 -4.53 -2.15
CA GLY A 61 -1.73 -4.39 -3.56
C GLY A 61 -2.22 -3.05 -4.12
N ILE A 62 -1.44 -2.45 -5.01
CA ILE A 62 -1.86 -1.31 -5.83
C ILE A 62 -1.79 -1.75 -7.30
N LEU A 63 -2.91 -1.57 -8.00
CA LEU A 63 -3.07 -1.82 -9.42
C LEU A 63 -3.10 -0.51 -10.20
N ASP A 64 -2.65 -0.56 -11.46
CA ASP A 64 -2.90 0.50 -12.45
C ASP A 64 -4.36 0.44 -13.01
N ASP A 65 -4.64 1.33 -13.96
CA ASP A 65 -5.93 1.47 -14.65
C ASP A 65 -6.28 0.26 -15.52
N ASP A 66 -5.27 -0.39 -16.09
CA ASP A 66 -5.39 -1.67 -16.81
C ASP A 66 -5.63 -2.87 -15.88
N GLY A 67 -5.28 -2.74 -14.59
CA GLY A 67 -5.50 -3.76 -13.56
C GLY A 67 -4.28 -4.63 -13.29
N ASN A 68 -3.11 -4.21 -13.75
CA ASN A 68 -1.85 -4.86 -13.47
C ASN A 68 -1.37 -4.46 -12.06
N LEU A 69 -0.86 -5.44 -11.32
CA LEU A 69 -0.24 -5.20 -10.02
C LEU A 69 1.09 -4.46 -10.21
N VAL A 70 1.14 -3.19 -9.78
CA VAL A 70 2.34 -2.33 -9.89
C VAL A 70 3.08 -2.18 -8.57
N PHE A 71 2.45 -2.54 -7.46
CA PHE A 71 3.08 -2.56 -6.14
C PHE A 71 2.40 -3.57 -5.22
N GLU A 72 3.20 -4.26 -4.42
CA GLU A 72 2.75 -5.16 -3.36
C GLU A 72 3.57 -4.85 -2.10
N ASP A 73 2.89 -4.47 -1.00
CA ASP A 73 3.54 -4.42 0.31
C ASP A 73 3.44 -5.80 0.95
N GLN A 74 4.60 -6.47 1.02
CA GLN A 74 4.73 -7.76 1.65
C GLN A 74 5.02 -7.67 3.15
N THR A 75 5.04 -6.49 3.75
CA THR A 75 5.31 -6.38 5.19
C THR A 75 4.25 -7.12 6.01
N ASP A 76 4.70 -7.77 7.08
CA ASP A 76 3.88 -8.54 8.00
C ASP A 76 2.97 -7.65 8.86
N PHE A 77 1.87 -7.20 8.28
CA PHE A 77 0.71 -6.81 9.07
C PHE A 77 0.04 -8.09 9.54
N VAL A 78 0.34 -8.54 10.76
CA VAL A 78 -0.40 -9.65 11.37
C VAL A 78 -1.89 -9.36 11.26
N ALA A 79 -2.68 -10.32 10.83
CA ALA A 79 -4.12 -10.17 10.59
C ALA A 79 -4.94 -10.72 11.77
N LEU A 80 -4.65 -10.26 12.99
CA LEU A 80 -5.48 -10.61 14.17
C LEU A 80 -6.73 -9.70 14.23
N LEU A 81 -6.59 -8.46 13.78
CA LEU A 81 -7.65 -7.48 13.61
C LEU A 81 -7.72 -6.98 12.16
N ASN A 82 -8.58 -5.98 11.93
CA ASN A 82 -8.81 -5.40 10.61
C ASN A 82 -7.76 -4.35 10.24
N ILE A 83 -7.62 -4.15 8.94
CA ILE A 83 -7.02 -2.95 8.37
C ILE A 83 -8.08 -2.08 7.71
N HIS A 84 -7.89 -0.77 7.79
CA HIS A 84 -8.73 0.22 7.15
C HIS A 84 -7.92 0.93 6.07
N LEU A 85 -8.45 0.95 4.85
CA LEU A 85 -7.82 1.58 3.70
C LEU A 85 -8.65 2.77 3.24
N GLY A 86 -7.99 3.81 2.74
CA GLY A 86 -8.65 4.96 2.14
C GLY A 86 -7.69 5.73 1.25
N TRP A 87 -8.18 6.25 0.13
CA TRP A 87 -7.40 7.17 -0.69
C TRP A 87 -7.61 8.60 -0.18
N ASP A 88 -6.58 9.42 -0.29
CA ASP A 88 -6.74 10.88 -0.20
C ASP A 88 -6.77 11.54 -1.57
N ASP A 89 -7.04 12.85 -1.59
CA ASP A 89 -7.16 13.65 -2.82
C ASP A 89 -5.87 13.70 -3.64
N GLY A 90 -4.72 13.35 -3.05
CA GLY A 90 -3.42 13.28 -3.71
C GLY A 90 -3.08 11.89 -4.25
N ASP A 91 -4.06 10.98 -4.36
CA ASP A 91 -3.86 9.57 -4.71
C ASP A 91 -2.83 8.85 -3.81
N ARG A 92 -2.74 9.23 -2.53
CA ARG A 92 -1.99 8.44 -1.54
C ARG A 92 -2.93 7.45 -0.90
N LEU A 93 -2.51 6.20 -0.83
CA LEU A 93 -3.27 5.16 -0.13
C LEU A 93 -2.91 5.22 1.35
N TRP A 94 -3.89 5.41 2.21
CA TRP A 94 -3.76 5.36 3.65
C TRP A 94 -4.14 4.00 4.18
N LEU A 95 -3.42 3.56 5.21
CA LEU A 95 -3.69 2.33 5.95
C LEU A 95 -3.67 2.63 7.45
N TYR A 96 -4.74 2.26 8.14
CA TYR A 96 -4.76 2.13 9.58
C TYR A 96 -4.77 0.65 9.96
N ASN A 97 -3.81 0.25 10.79
CA ASN A 97 -3.71 -1.11 11.29
C ASN A 97 -4.30 -1.18 12.71
N SER A 98 -5.39 -1.92 12.89
CA SER A 98 -6.03 -2.03 14.20
C SER A 98 -5.20 -2.84 15.20
N ASP A 99 -4.28 -3.69 14.73
CA ASP A 99 -3.45 -4.53 15.61
C ASP A 99 -2.40 -3.76 16.41
N ASP A 100 -1.81 -2.72 15.83
CA ASP A 100 -0.81 -1.88 16.50
C ASP A 100 -1.26 -0.43 16.68
N GLY A 101 -2.44 -0.07 16.16
CA GLY A 101 -3.01 1.26 16.22
C GLY A 101 -2.27 2.30 15.37
N ARG A 102 -1.40 1.89 14.45
CA ARG A 102 -0.55 2.79 13.65
C ARG A 102 -1.18 3.16 12.31
N LEU A 103 -0.78 4.32 11.79
CA LEU A 103 -1.09 4.77 10.44
C LEU A 103 0.12 4.66 9.55
N TYR A 104 -0.16 4.34 8.29
CA TYR A 104 0.79 4.33 7.21
C TYR A 104 0.14 5.00 6.01
N TYR A 105 0.97 5.53 5.13
CA TYR A 105 0.54 5.93 3.79
C TYR A 105 1.51 5.40 2.74
N TYR A 106 0.97 5.11 1.57
CA TYR A 106 1.70 4.73 0.38
C TYR A 106 1.62 5.90 -0.60
N ALA A 107 2.77 6.39 -1.01
CA ALA A 107 2.89 7.47 -1.98
C ALA A 107 3.79 7.04 -3.13
N ARG A 108 3.47 7.51 -4.34
CA ARG A 108 4.30 7.27 -5.52
C ARG A 108 5.37 8.35 -5.62
N GLY A 109 6.63 7.94 -5.52
CA GLY A 109 7.78 8.77 -5.83
C GLY A 109 8.41 8.38 -7.17
N HIS A 110 9.57 8.98 -7.48
CA HIS A 110 10.33 8.67 -8.69
C HIS A 110 10.77 7.18 -8.77
N GLN A 111 10.95 6.53 -7.63
CA GLN A 111 11.34 5.12 -7.53
C GLN A 111 10.13 4.17 -7.42
N GLY A 112 8.92 4.68 -7.65
CA GLY A 112 7.68 3.93 -7.49
C GLY A 112 7.02 4.14 -6.14
N TRP A 113 6.13 3.21 -5.78
CA TRP A 113 5.36 3.27 -4.54
C TRP A 113 6.24 2.98 -3.33
N LYS A 114 6.03 3.75 -2.27
CA LYS A 114 6.72 3.57 -0.99
C LYS A 114 5.74 3.73 0.15
N ARG A 115 5.82 2.83 1.13
CA ARG A 115 5.16 2.99 2.43
C ARG A 115 5.97 3.87 3.36
N THR A 116 5.28 4.76 4.07
CA THR A 116 5.83 5.56 5.16
C THR A 116 4.92 5.42 6.38
N ALA A 117 5.51 5.26 7.56
CA ALA A 117 4.77 5.35 8.82
C ALA A 117 4.37 6.82 9.06
N TYR A 118 3.11 7.05 9.38
CA TYR A 118 2.61 8.38 9.66
C TYR A 118 2.88 8.77 11.11
N ASP A 119 3.34 9.99 11.31
CA ASP A 119 3.48 10.63 12.61
C ASP A 119 2.63 11.91 12.64
N LYS A 120 2.01 12.23 13.77
CA LYS A 120 1.15 13.42 13.90
C LYS A 120 1.90 14.72 13.64
N ALA A 121 3.21 14.78 13.92
CA ALA A 121 4.03 15.94 13.60
C ALA A 121 4.05 16.25 12.09
N MET A 122 3.74 15.27 11.23
CA MET A 122 3.59 15.50 9.78
C MET A 122 2.38 16.37 9.44
N ALA A 123 1.37 16.47 10.32
CA ALA A 123 0.22 17.37 10.14
C ALA A 123 0.58 18.85 10.32
N GLU A 124 1.69 19.15 11.00
CA GLU A 124 2.10 20.51 11.38
C GLU A 124 3.36 20.95 10.62
N GLY A 125 3.87 20.11 9.72
CA GLY A 125 5.09 20.35 8.96
C GLY A 125 4.94 21.40 7.84
N PRO A 126 6.05 21.70 7.12
CA PRO A 126 6.05 22.63 5.99
C PRO A 126 5.22 22.16 4.79
N ASP A 127 4.96 20.86 4.70
CA ASP A 127 4.01 20.24 3.76
C ASP A 127 3.03 19.39 4.60
N PRO A 128 1.97 20.00 5.16
CA PRO A 128 1.04 19.35 6.07
C PRO A 128 0.41 18.10 5.45
N LEU A 129 0.59 16.98 6.14
CA LEU A 129 0.01 15.71 5.75
C LEU A 129 -0.98 15.24 6.80
N ALA A 130 -2.23 15.04 6.39
CA ALA A 130 -3.28 14.51 7.24
C ALA A 130 -3.99 13.34 6.54
N PRO A 131 -4.46 12.35 7.32
CA PRO A 131 -5.28 11.30 6.79
C PRO A 131 -6.60 11.80 6.18
N PRO A 132 -7.19 11.08 5.20
CA PRO A 132 -8.46 11.46 4.59
C PRO A 132 -9.62 11.41 5.59
N VAL A 133 -10.56 12.35 5.46
CA VAL A 133 -11.71 12.43 6.37
C VAL A 133 -12.56 11.17 6.27
N GLY A 134 -13.00 10.65 7.42
CA GLY A 134 -13.91 9.50 7.49
C GLY A 134 -13.26 8.13 7.26
N PHE A 135 -11.97 8.07 6.91
CA PHE A 135 -11.26 6.80 6.70
C PHE A 135 -11.02 6.03 8.00
N LEU A 136 -10.84 6.75 9.12
CA LEU A 136 -10.63 6.13 10.42
C LEU A 136 -11.94 5.55 10.97
N PRO A 137 -11.89 4.32 11.52
CA PRO A 137 -12.98 3.83 12.34
C PRO A 137 -13.16 4.72 13.57
N GLU A 138 -14.38 4.78 14.10
CA GLU A 138 -14.77 5.70 15.17
C GLU A 138 -13.83 5.66 16.38
N HIS A 139 -13.45 4.45 16.82
CA HIS A 139 -12.56 4.26 17.96
C HIS A 139 -11.16 4.85 17.75
N ALA A 140 -10.69 4.96 16.50
CA ALA A 140 -9.37 5.47 16.17
C ALA A 140 -9.36 6.99 15.93
N ARG A 141 -10.51 7.60 15.62
CA ARG A 141 -10.61 9.04 15.30
C ARG A 141 -10.08 9.91 16.43
N LYS A 142 -10.51 9.67 17.67
CA LYS A 142 -10.09 10.46 18.84
C LYS A 142 -8.57 10.46 19.01
N HIS A 143 -7.93 9.31 18.75
CA HIS A 143 -6.50 9.19 18.87
C HIS A 143 -5.77 9.99 17.79
N TRP A 144 -6.23 9.98 16.54
CA TRP A 144 -5.47 10.50 15.40
C TRP A 144 -5.90 11.89 14.91
N THR A 145 -7.12 12.33 15.22
CA THR A 145 -7.67 13.63 14.77
C THR A 145 -7.82 14.63 15.90
N GLY A 146 -7.71 14.21 17.17
CA GLY A 146 -7.87 15.12 18.32
C GLY A 146 -9.31 15.58 18.58
N ASP A 147 -10.30 15.09 17.83
CA ASP A 147 -11.71 15.40 18.06
C ASP A 147 -12.23 14.74 19.35
N SER A 148 -12.11 15.47 20.46
CA SER A 148 -12.90 15.29 21.67
C SER A 148 -14.14 16.18 21.56
N ARG A 149 -15.24 15.62 21.07
CA ARG A 149 -16.59 16.13 21.35
C ARG A 149 -17.34 15.10 22.17
#